data_AF-A0AA43LSV3-F1
#
_entry.id   AF-A0AA43LSV3-F1
#
_cell.length_a   1.000
_cell.length_b   1.000
_cell.length_c   1.000
_cell.angle_alpha   90.00
_cell.angle_beta   90.00
_cell.angle_gamma   90.00
#
_symmetry.space_group_name_H-M   'P 1'
#
loop_
_entity.id
_entity.type
_entity.pdbx_description
1 polymer ?
#
loop_
_entity_poly.entity_id
_entity_poly.type
_entity_poly.pdbx_seq_one_letter_code
_entity_poly.pdbx_strand_id
1 'polypeptide(L)'
;MNLHFKGASLDEAKMKQSIEQLLNDYVYYSFLFKRFTFTLHFDEQGYYTDVVIDKDSLDDDVSTAMSNSASVIRYSGNSDSTSYERRLIDEIDRSAREEKWLNEFLKSVRMLPVEEKHFIIAKYYVCEPEDKIKDFLGIEKSKLYHIKSRALYMLAILLPSHIRLRQI
;
A
#
# COMPACT_ATOMS: atom_id res chain seq x y z
N MET A 1 -44.64 10.84 -14.52
CA MET A 1 -44.01 11.41 -13.30
C MET A 1 -42.55 10.98 -13.34
N ASN A 2 -41.65 11.86 -13.79
CA ASN A 2 -40.23 11.55 -13.93
C ASN A 2 -39.56 11.64 -12.56
N LEU A 3 -39.23 10.48 -11.98
CA LEU A 3 -38.39 10.41 -10.79
C LEU A 3 -36.95 10.64 -11.21
N HIS A 4 -36.51 11.89 -11.08
CA HIS A 4 -35.10 12.24 -11.05
C HIS A 4 -34.44 11.54 -9.86
N PHE A 5 -33.76 10.41 -10.11
CA PHE A 5 -32.76 9.86 -9.19
C PHE A 5 -31.50 10.74 -9.23
N LYS A 6 -31.56 11.91 -8.57
CA LYS A 6 -30.38 12.69 -8.18
C LYS A 6 -30.08 12.35 -6.72
N GLY A 7 -29.34 11.26 -6.48
CA GLY A 7 -29.07 10.84 -5.10
C GLY A 7 -28.00 9.79 -4.86
N ALA A 8 -27.28 9.33 -5.89
CA ALA A 8 -26.27 8.27 -5.72
C ALA A 8 -24.99 8.45 -6.56
N SER A 9 -24.68 9.67 -7.03
CA SER A 9 -23.30 9.97 -7.45
C SER A 9 -22.50 10.37 -6.22
N LEU A 10 -22.11 9.40 -5.39
CA LEU A 10 -20.84 9.57 -4.69
C LEU A 10 -19.83 9.82 -5.81
N ASP A 11 -19.35 11.05 -5.93
CA ASP A 11 -18.68 11.55 -7.12
C ASP A 11 -17.53 10.62 -7.52
N GLU A 12 -17.73 9.84 -8.58
CA GLU A 12 -16.80 8.80 -9.03
C GLU A 12 -15.40 9.38 -9.22
N ALA A 13 -15.32 10.63 -9.70
CA ALA A 13 -14.08 11.34 -9.86
C ALA A 13 -13.38 11.56 -8.50
N LYS A 14 -14.13 12.00 -7.47
CA LYS A 14 -13.58 12.17 -6.11
C LYS A 14 -13.16 10.84 -5.50
N MET A 15 -13.91 9.77 -5.72
CA MET A 15 -13.55 8.43 -5.25
C MET A 15 -12.23 7.98 -5.86
N LYS A 16 -12.11 8.06 -7.18
CA LYS A 16 -10.87 7.70 -7.90
C LYS A 16 -9.69 8.55 -7.46
N GLN A 17 -9.89 9.86 -7.34
CA GLN A 17 -8.86 10.80 -6.89
C GLN A 17 -8.37 10.47 -5.48
N SER A 18 -9.29 10.18 -4.54
CA SER A 18 -8.94 9.81 -3.18
C SER A 18 -8.12 8.53 -3.11
N ILE A 19 -8.47 7.51 -3.90
CA ILE A 19 -7.71 6.26 -3.95
C ILE A 19 -6.36 6.45 -4.64
N GLU A 20 -6.31 7.20 -5.74
CA GLU A 20 -5.06 7.50 -6.42
C GLU A 20 -4.11 8.27 -5.53
N GLN A 21 -4.62 9.22 -4.74
CA GLN A 21 -3.83 9.94 -3.74
C GLN A 21 -3.33 8.98 -2.65
N LEU A 22 -4.18 8.13 -2.09
CA LEU A 22 -3.77 7.14 -1.09
C LEU A 22 -2.67 6.19 -1.62
N LEU A 23 -2.79 5.76 -2.87
CA LEU A 23 -1.81 4.91 -3.53
C LEU A 23 -0.48 5.65 -3.76
N ASN A 24 -0.50 6.90 -4.20
CA ASN A 24 0.72 7.68 -4.43
C ASN A 24 1.39 8.12 -3.11
N ASP A 25 0.64 8.73 -2.20
CA ASP A 25 1.17 9.37 -1.01
C ASP A 25 1.70 8.33 -0.02
N TYR A 26 1.18 7.09 -0.08
CA TYR A 26 1.49 6.11 0.94
C TYR A 26 1.98 4.78 0.40
N VAL A 27 1.23 4.11 -0.47
CA VAL A 27 1.63 2.78 -0.95
C VAL A 27 2.91 2.90 -1.77
N TYR A 28 2.93 3.75 -2.77
CA TYR A 28 4.10 3.96 -3.62
C TYR A 28 5.36 4.30 -2.81
N TYR A 29 5.26 5.23 -1.86
CA TYR A 29 6.43 5.59 -1.04
C TYR A 29 6.84 4.51 -0.04
N SER A 30 5.90 3.82 0.60
CA SER A 30 6.22 2.74 1.55
C SER A 30 7.02 1.62 0.88
N PHE A 31 6.68 1.33 -0.38
CA PHE A 31 7.35 0.30 -1.17
C PHE A 31 8.63 0.82 -1.86
N LEU A 32 8.63 2.06 -2.35
CA LEU A 32 9.82 2.70 -2.93
C LEU A 32 10.96 2.80 -1.90
N PHE A 33 10.64 3.14 -0.65
CA PHE A 33 11.62 3.23 0.43
C PHE A 33 11.88 1.89 1.13
N LYS A 34 11.30 0.79 0.64
CA LYS A 34 11.49 -0.57 1.18
C LYS A 34 11.23 -0.67 2.68
N ARG A 35 10.24 0.08 3.20
CA ARG A 35 9.85 0.01 4.62
C ARG A 35 9.28 -1.35 5.00
N PHE A 36 8.83 -2.11 4.01
CA PHE A 36 8.36 -3.49 4.16
C PHE A 36 9.03 -4.35 3.11
N THR A 37 9.47 -5.54 3.49
CA THR A 37 9.81 -6.62 2.57
C THR A 37 8.55 -7.34 2.13
N PHE A 38 8.53 -7.78 0.88
CA PHE A 38 7.36 -8.41 0.30
C PHE A 38 7.73 -9.43 -0.77
N THR A 39 6.88 -10.45 -0.86
CA THR A 39 6.92 -11.46 -1.91
C THR A 39 5.83 -11.16 -2.93
N LEU A 40 6.21 -11.20 -4.22
CA LEU A 40 5.29 -11.05 -5.35
C LEU A 40 4.92 -12.43 -5.89
N HIS A 41 3.63 -12.62 -6.17
CA HIS A 41 3.13 -13.83 -6.81
C HIS A 41 2.65 -13.53 -8.23
N PHE A 42 2.87 -14.49 -9.12
CA PHE A 42 2.59 -14.38 -10.54
C PHE A 42 1.79 -15.59 -11.01
N ASP A 43 0.93 -15.40 -12.00
CA ASP A 43 0.35 -16.54 -12.73
C ASP A 43 1.30 -17.04 -13.84
N GLU A 44 0.86 -18.08 -14.56
CA GLU A 44 1.61 -18.70 -15.65
C GLU A 44 1.86 -17.73 -16.82
N GLN A 45 1.06 -16.68 -16.95
CA GLN A 45 1.18 -15.65 -17.98
C GLN A 45 2.02 -14.44 -17.50
N GLY A 46 2.51 -14.46 -16.26
CA GLY A 46 3.34 -13.42 -15.66
C GLY A 46 2.57 -12.25 -15.07
N TYR A 47 1.23 -12.34 -14.93
CA TYR A 47 0.47 -11.29 -14.26
C TYR A 47 0.71 -11.34 -12.75
N TYR A 48 0.91 -10.18 -12.13
CA TYR A 48 0.89 -10.05 -10.68
C TYR A 48 -0.48 -10.46 -10.12
N THR A 49 -0.50 -11.51 -9.30
CA THR A 49 -1.71 -12.07 -8.69
C THR A 49 -1.87 -11.72 -7.22
N ASP A 50 -0.75 -11.52 -6.52
CA ASP A 50 -0.73 -11.19 -5.11
C ASP A 50 0.57 -10.48 -4.69
N VAL A 51 0.48 -9.73 -3.59
CA VAL A 51 1.60 -9.20 -2.80
C VAL A 51 1.40 -9.69 -1.37
N VAL A 52 2.44 -10.28 -0.79
CA VAL A 52 2.45 -10.74 0.60
C VAL A 52 3.56 -10.00 1.32
N ILE A 53 3.24 -9.35 2.43
CA ILE A 53 4.25 -8.74 3.30
C ILE A 53 4.96 -9.86 4.05
N ASP A 54 6.29 -9.87 4.05
CA ASP A 54 7.04 -10.90 4.75
C ASP A 54 6.98 -10.61 6.26
N LYS A 55 6.75 -11.65 7.07
CA LYS A 55 6.54 -11.51 8.53
C LYS A 55 7.75 -10.94 9.28
N ASP A 56 8.93 -11.01 8.68
CA ASP A 56 10.19 -10.59 9.29
C ASP A 56 10.62 -9.19 8.80
N SER A 57 9.75 -8.43 8.11
CA SER A 57 10.08 -7.08 7.63
C SER A 57 10.43 -6.09 8.76
N LEU A 58 10.09 -6.42 9.99
CA LEU A 58 10.39 -5.66 11.21
C LEU A 58 11.75 -6.02 11.83
N ASP A 59 12.31 -7.19 11.52
CA ASP A 59 13.51 -7.68 12.23
C ASP A 59 14.74 -6.86 11.88
N ASP A 60 14.88 -6.35 10.65
CA ASP A 60 16.05 -5.56 10.25
C ASP A 60 16.03 -4.12 10.82
N ASP A 61 14.88 -3.45 10.87
CA ASP A 61 14.79 -2.09 11.44
C ASP A 61 14.86 -2.11 12.97
N VAL A 62 14.23 -3.10 13.62
CA VAL A 62 14.35 -3.30 15.07
C VAL A 62 15.76 -3.75 15.43
N SER A 63 16.35 -4.70 14.70
CA SER A 63 17.73 -5.15 14.97
C SER A 63 18.78 -4.08 14.66
N THR A 64 18.57 -3.24 13.64
CA THR A 64 19.45 -2.10 13.33
C THR A 64 19.30 -1.00 14.38
N ALA A 65 18.07 -0.70 14.81
CA ALA A 65 17.84 0.17 15.95
C ALA A 65 18.50 -0.38 17.22
N MET A 66 18.40 -1.68 17.49
CA MET A 66 19.03 -2.35 18.63
C MET A 66 20.56 -2.42 18.51
N SER A 67 21.11 -2.60 17.30
CA SER A 67 22.56 -2.69 17.06
C SER A 67 23.25 -1.33 17.15
N ASN A 68 22.61 -0.29 16.62
CA ASN A 68 23.03 1.10 16.85
C ASN A 68 22.91 1.46 18.34
N SER A 69 21.94 0.88 19.06
CA SER A 69 21.76 1.07 20.50
C SER A 69 22.80 0.32 21.35
N ALA A 70 23.23 -0.88 20.96
CA ALA A 70 24.29 -1.61 21.66
C ALA A 70 25.64 -0.84 21.66
N SER A 71 25.84 0.01 20.65
CA SER A 71 27.00 0.91 20.56
C SER A 71 26.85 2.15 21.46
N VAL A 72 25.62 2.57 21.78
CA VAL A 72 25.30 3.69 22.70
C VAL A 72 25.21 3.24 24.17
N ILE A 73 24.80 1.99 24.44
CA ILE A 73 24.70 1.41 25.80
C ILE A 73 26.06 1.36 26.51
N ARG A 74 27.18 1.44 25.80
CA ARG A 74 28.52 1.55 26.40
C ARG A 74 28.96 2.99 26.73
N TYR A 75 28.15 4.00 26.43
CA TYR A 75 28.52 5.40 26.64
C TYR A 75 27.34 6.30 27.03
N SER A 76 26.84 6.16 28.26
CA SER A 76 26.52 7.30 29.15
C SER A 76 25.64 6.86 30.32
N GLY A 77 26.11 7.13 31.54
CA GLY A 77 25.25 7.12 32.71
C GLY A 77 24.21 8.25 32.65
N ASN A 78 23.07 8.01 33.31
CA ASN A 78 22.07 9.00 33.69
C ASN A 78 21.34 9.76 32.58
N SER A 79 20.54 9.06 31.77
CA SER A 79 19.39 9.69 31.08
C SER A 79 18.22 8.71 30.92
N ASP A 80 16.99 9.25 30.95
CA ASP A 80 15.70 8.56 31.14
C ASP A 80 15.45 7.33 30.24
N SER A 81 15.72 6.12 30.75
CA SER A 81 15.42 4.86 30.06
C SER A 81 13.92 4.67 29.77
N THR A 82 13.04 5.19 30.63
CA THR A 82 11.58 5.04 30.52
C THR A 82 10.96 5.77 29.33
N SER A 83 11.57 6.88 28.88
CA SER A 83 11.09 7.65 27.72
C SER A 83 11.47 6.99 26.40
N TYR A 84 12.67 6.40 26.37
CA TYR A 84 13.19 5.70 25.20
C TYR A 84 12.50 4.35 24.97
N GLU A 85 12.31 3.56 26.03
CA GLU A 85 11.56 2.30 25.96
C GLU A 85 10.12 2.52 25.47
N ARG A 86 9.45 3.58 25.93
CA ARG A 86 8.11 3.96 25.44
C ARG A 86 8.13 4.30 23.95
N ARG A 87 9.12 5.06 23.47
CA ARG A 87 9.24 5.39 22.04
C ARG A 87 9.44 4.15 21.18
N LEU A 88 10.21 3.17 21.64
CA LEU A 88 10.38 1.90 20.93
C LEU A 88 9.08 1.10 20.88
N ILE A 89 8.36 1.00 21.99
CA ILE A 89 7.05 0.34 22.05
C ILE A 89 6.05 1.04 21.11
N ASP A 90 6.00 2.38 21.13
CA ASP A 90 5.12 3.16 20.27
C ASP A 90 5.40 2.94 18.78
N GLU A 91 6.69 2.79 18.41
CA GLU A 91 7.10 2.51 17.02
C GLU A 91 6.72 1.09 16.59
N ILE A 92 6.93 0.09 17.46
CA ILE A 92 6.51 -1.30 17.22
C ILE A 92 4.99 -1.36 17.02
N ASP A 93 4.24 -0.72 17.90
CA ASP A 93 2.78 -0.67 17.84
C ASP A 93 2.29 0.07 16.59
N ARG A 94 2.98 1.13 16.17
CA ARG A 94 2.66 1.85 14.92
C ARG A 94 2.89 0.95 13.71
N SER A 95 4.04 0.29 13.63
CA SER A 95 4.38 -0.62 12.54
C SER A 95 3.42 -1.80 12.45
N ALA A 96 3.03 -2.39 13.58
CA ALA A 96 2.04 -3.47 13.60
C ALA A 96 0.65 -3.02 13.10
N ARG A 97 0.22 -1.80 13.47
CA ARG A 97 -1.02 -1.22 12.93
C ARG A 97 -0.92 -0.94 11.44
N GLU A 98 0.23 -0.47 10.99
CA GLU A 98 0.53 -0.17 9.59
C GLU A 98 0.51 -1.44 8.74
N GLU A 99 1.16 -2.51 9.20
CA GLU A 99 1.15 -3.82 8.55
C GLU A 99 -0.27 -4.40 8.46
N LYS A 100 -1.05 -4.30 9.55
CA LYS A 100 -2.46 -4.74 9.55
C LYS A 100 -3.29 -3.96 8.53
N TRP A 101 -3.13 -2.64 8.50
CA TRP A 101 -3.81 -1.77 7.53
C TRP A 101 -3.45 -2.17 6.09
N LEU A 102 -2.16 -2.41 5.83
CA LEU A 102 -1.67 -2.76 4.50
C LEU A 102 -2.13 -4.15 4.07
N ASN A 103 -2.16 -5.13 4.98
CA ASN A 103 -2.72 -6.45 4.73
C ASN A 103 -4.22 -6.40 4.40
N GLU A 104 -4.99 -5.53 5.08
CA GLU A 104 -6.41 -5.31 4.73
C GLU A 104 -6.56 -4.63 3.36
N PHE A 105 -5.73 -3.64 3.05
CA PHE A 105 -5.70 -3.01 1.74
C PHE A 105 -5.38 -4.03 0.62
N LEU A 106 -4.38 -4.88 0.83
CA LEU A 106 -3.97 -5.91 -0.12
C LEU A 106 -5.08 -6.95 -0.37
N LYS A 107 -5.89 -7.27 0.65
CA LYS A 107 -7.09 -8.11 0.44
C LYS A 107 -8.06 -7.47 -0.56
N SER A 108 -8.28 -6.16 -0.50
CA SER A 108 -9.12 -5.45 -1.48
C SER A 108 -8.49 -5.48 -2.88
N VAL A 109 -7.16 -5.36 -2.99
CA VAL A 109 -6.45 -5.47 -4.29
C VAL A 109 -6.61 -6.87 -4.90
N ARG A 110 -6.54 -7.94 -4.09
CA ARG A 110 -6.72 -9.33 -4.56
C ARG A 110 -8.09 -9.59 -5.20
N MET A 111 -9.11 -8.82 -4.83
CA MET A 111 -10.46 -8.95 -5.36
C MET A 111 -10.65 -8.27 -6.73
N LEU A 112 -9.66 -7.51 -7.20
CA LEU A 112 -9.72 -6.89 -8.52
C LEU A 112 -9.59 -7.94 -9.64
N PRO A 113 -10.16 -7.67 -10.83
CA PRO A 113 -9.89 -8.48 -12.02
C PRO A 113 -8.41 -8.40 -12.41
N VAL A 114 -7.95 -9.37 -13.19
CA VAL A 114 -6.53 -9.65 -13.43
C VAL A 114 -5.77 -8.43 -14.00
N GLU A 115 -6.30 -7.76 -15.02
CA GLU A 115 -5.65 -6.60 -15.64
C GLU A 115 -5.57 -5.40 -14.67
N GLU A 116 -6.66 -5.09 -13.97
CA GLU A 116 -6.72 -4.00 -12.98
C GLU A 116 -5.81 -4.28 -11.78
N LYS A 117 -5.79 -5.53 -11.31
CA LYS A 117 -4.91 -5.98 -10.24
C LYS A 117 -3.45 -5.83 -10.62
N HIS A 118 -3.09 -6.34 -11.80
CA HIS A 118 -1.75 -6.23 -12.34
C HIS A 118 -1.33 -4.77 -12.44
N PHE A 119 -2.19 -3.89 -12.97
CA PHE A 119 -1.91 -2.47 -13.05
C PHE A 119 -1.58 -1.86 -11.68
N ILE A 120 -2.39 -2.14 -10.66
CA ILE A 120 -2.20 -1.60 -9.31
C ILE A 120 -0.88 -2.09 -8.70
N ILE A 121 -0.61 -3.40 -8.78
CA ILE A 121 0.62 -3.97 -8.23
C ILE A 121 1.85 -3.44 -8.97
N ALA A 122 1.86 -3.53 -10.30
CA ALA A 122 2.99 -3.09 -11.12
C ALA A 122 3.29 -1.60 -10.89
N LYS A 123 2.26 -0.74 -10.90
CA LYS A 123 2.44 0.71 -10.79
C LYS A 123 2.84 1.17 -9.39
N TYR A 124 2.17 0.66 -8.35
CA TYR A 124 2.27 1.22 -7.00
C TYR A 124 3.13 0.41 -6.03
N TYR A 125 3.31 -0.89 -6.27
CA TYR A 125 4.10 -1.77 -5.39
C TYR A 125 5.47 -2.08 -5.99
N VAL A 126 5.51 -2.32 -7.31
CA VAL A 126 6.76 -2.59 -8.05
C VAL A 126 7.36 -1.32 -8.67
N CYS A 127 6.60 -0.21 -8.64
CA CYS A 127 7.02 1.09 -9.17
C CYS A 127 7.39 1.07 -10.67
N GLU A 128 6.72 0.23 -11.47
CA GLU A 128 6.97 0.15 -12.90
C GLU A 128 6.44 1.38 -13.66
N PRO A 129 7.14 1.83 -14.72
CA PRO A 129 6.63 2.89 -15.57
C PRO A 129 5.41 2.39 -16.36
N GLU A 130 4.45 3.29 -16.62
CA GLU A 130 3.20 2.92 -17.31
C GLU A 130 3.44 2.34 -18.71
N ASP A 131 4.53 2.74 -19.39
CA ASP A 131 4.91 2.17 -20.68
C ASP A 131 5.29 0.69 -20.58
N LYS A 132 5.99 0.27 -19.52
CA LYS A 132 6.33 -1.15 -19.32
C LYS A 132 5.08 -1.99 -19.06
N ILE A 133 4.14 -1.46 -18.28
CA ILE A 133 2.85 -2.13 -18.00
C ILE A 133 2.02 -2.24 -19.28
N LYS A 134 1.96 -1.17 -20.07
CA LYS A 134 1.28 -1.13 -21.37
C LYS A 134 1.85 -2.16 -22.34
N ASP A 135 3.18 -2.23 -22.43
CA ASP A 135 3.89 -3.16 -23.32
C ASP A 135 3.68 -4.61 -22.87
N PHE A 136 3.71 -4.89 -21.56
CA PHE A 136 3.39 -6.21 -21.00
C PHE A 136 1.97 -6.66 -21.36
N LEU A 137 0.99 -5.76 -21.22
CA LEU A 137 -0.41 -6.05 -21.54
C LEU A 137 -0.68 -6.12 -23.05
N GLY A 138 0.23 -5.60 -23.89
CA GLY A 138 0.06 -5.55 -25.34
C GLY A 138 -1.11 -4.66 -25.78
N ILE A 139 -1.34 -3.55 -25.08
CA ILE A 139 -2.52 -2.68 -25.30
C ILE A 139 -2.14 -1.24 -25.69
N GLU A 140 -3.11 -0.52 -26.23
CA GLU A 140 -2.97 0.92 -26.46
C GLU A 140 -3.07 1.73 -25.16
N LYS A 141 -2.50 2.94 -25.19
CA LYS A 141 -2.52 3.88 -24.06
C LYS A 141 -3.95 4.23 -23.61
N SER A 142 -4.89 4.36 -24.55
CA SER A 142 -6.31 4.60 -24.28
C SER A 142 -6.91 3.49 -23.40
N LYS A 143 -6.63 2.23 -23.73
CA LYS A 143 -7.10 1.07 -22.96
C LYS A 143 -6.44 1.01 -21.58
N LEU A 144 -5.15 1.36 -21.48
CA LEU A 144 -4.48 1.47 -20.17
C LEU A 144 -5.16 2.50 -19.26
N TYR A 145 -5.57 3.66 -19.79
CA TYR A 145 -6.32 4.66 -19.01
C TYR A 145 -7.68 4.11 -18.51
N HIS A 146 -8.36 3.29 -19.32
CA HIS A 146 -9.59 2.63 -18.89
C HIS A 146 -9.35 1.62 -17.77
N ILE A 147 -8.30 0.79 -17.90
CA ILE A 147 -7.91 -0.17 -16.85
C ILE A 147 -7.58 0.57 -15.55
N LYS A 148 -6.76 1.63 -15.62
CA LYS A 148 -6.44 2.49 -14.47
C LYS A 148 -7.71 3.03 -13.82
N SER A 149 -8.57 3.69 -14.60
CA SER A 149 -9.80 4.30 -14.07
C SER A 149 -10.71 3.27 -13.40
N ARG A 150 -10.84 2.08 -14.01
CA ARG A 150 -11.65 0.99 -13.48
C ARG A 150 -11.04 0.40 -12.20
N ALA A 151 -9.73 0.19 -12.18
CA ALA A 151 -9.01 -0.29 -11.01
C ALA A 151 -9.22 0.62 -9.80
N LEU A 152 -9.01 1.93 -9.98
CA LEU A 152 -9.20 2.94 -8.92
C LEU A 152 -10.65 2.97 -8.40
N TYR A 153 -11.63 2.92 -9.30
CA TYR A 153 -13.04 2.92 -8.91
C TYR A 153 -13.43 1.64 -8.16
N MET A 154 -13.01 0.48 -8.65
CA MET A 154 -13.29 -0.80 -8.00
C MET A 154 -12.63 -0.88 -6.61
N LEU A 155 -11.36 -0.44 -6.49
CA LEU A 155 -10.72 -0.29 -5.18
C LEU A 155 -11.52 0.62 -4.27
N ALA A 156 -11.99 1.76 -4.76
CA ALA A 156 -12.75 2.70 -3.94
C ALA A 156 -14.04 2.10 -3.37
N ILE A 157 -14.65 1.15 -4.07
CA ILE A 157 -15.82 0.39 -3.62
C ILE A 157 -15.42 -0.74 -2.65
N LEU A 158 -14.35 -1.47 -2.96
CA LEU A 158 -13.89 -2.63 -2.21
C LEU A 158 -13.19 -2.27 -0.90
N LEU A 159 -12.62 -1.08 -0.80
CA LEU A 159 -11.89 -0.63 0.38
C LEU A 159 -12.85 -0.31 1.53
N PRO A 160 -12.67 -0.94 2.70
CA PRO A 160 -13.42 -0.58 3.89
C PRO A 160 -13.25 0.90 4.24
N SER A 161 -14.31 1.52 4.78
CA SER A 161 -14.31 2.95 5.11
C SER A 161 -13.19 3.35 6.09
N HIS A 162 -12.83 2.49 7.05
CA HIS A 162 -11.74 2.77 8.00
C HIS A 162 -10.36 2.77 7.35
N ILE A 163 -10.18 2.04 6.25
CA ILE A 163 -8.95 2.05 5.46
C ILE A 163 -8.83 3.36 4.67
N ARG A 164 -9.95 3.81 4.07
CA ARG A 164 -10.01 5.05 3.27
C ARG A 164 -9.81 6.33 4.09
N LEU A 165 -10.22 6.32 5.35
CA LEU A 165 -10.21 7.50 6.23
C LEU A 165 -8.88 7.73 6.97
N ARG A 166 -7.85 6.94 6.68
CA ARG A 166 -6.54 6.89 7.38
C ARG A 166 -6.23 8.15 8.20
N GLN A 167 -6.65 8.14 9.47
CA GLN A 167 -6.15 9.04 10.49
C GLN A 167 -4.93 8.35 11.09
N ILE A 168 -3.74 8.67 10.59
CA ILE A 168 -2.48 8.32 11.25
C ILE A 168 -1.91 9.58 11.87
#